data_AF-N9PCH4-F1
#
_entry.id   AF-N9PCH4-F1
#
_cell.length_a   1.000
_cell.length_b   1.000
_cell.length_c   1.000
_cell.angle_alpha   90.00
_cell.angle_beta   90.00
_cell.angle_gamma   90.00
#
_symmetry.space_group_name_H-M   'P 1'
#
loop_
_entity.id
_entity.type
_entity.pdbx_description
1 polymer ?
#
loop_
_entity_poly.entity_id
_entity_poly.type
_entity_poly.pdbx_seq_one_letter_code
_entity_poly.pdbx_strand_id
1 'polypeptide(L)'
;MFYSIQFLRGIAALMVVIAHTGHKGNQYNIKSFEWFHIGGSGVDLFFIISGFIMCYTTHNKDVLASKFIQNRIQRILPLYWVLSFFALIGFLVFPNMINSSGGTTDVIASFFLIPNGSKFLINNGWTLSYEFYYYFIFAIFILITSIKLFRYIGVSFVLLVLVLKYQLKSKHVFITKTL
;
A
#
# COMPACT_ATOMS: atom_id res chain seq x y z
N MET A 1 14.80 -15.64 12.58
CA MET A 1 14.13 -14.97 11.44
C MET A 1 13.24 -16.01 10.78
N PHE A 2 11.95 -15.74 10.55
CA PHE A 2 11.05 -16.74 9.96
C PHE A 2 11.30 -16.84 8.46
N TYR A 3 11.97 -17.90 8.02
CA TYR A 3 12.18 -18.18 6.59
C TYR A 3 10.85 -18.22 5.83
N SER A 4 9.81 -18.84 6.42
CA SER A 4 8.47 -18.95 5.82
C SER A 4 7.86 -17.59 5.48
N ILE A 5 8.06 -16.56 6.31
CA ILE A 5 7.52 -15.21 6.04
C ILE A 5 8.28 -14.54 4.90
N GLN A 6 9.60 -14.74 4.80
CA GLN A 6 10.39 -14.19 3.71
C GLN A 6 10.01 -14.86 2.37
N PHE A 7 9.81 -16.18 2.37
CA PHE A 7 9.27 -16.90 1.21
C PHE A 7 7.90 -16.36 0.79
N LEU A 8 7.00 -16.12 1.74
CA LEU A 8 5.67 -15.60 1.44
C LEU A 8 5.72 -14.18 0.85
N ARG A 9 6.65 -13.33 1.32
CA ARG A 9 6.91 -12.01 0.72
C ARG A 9 7.49 -12.14 -0.70
N GLY A 10 8.35 -13.13 -0.93
CA GLY A 10 8.89 -13.44 -2.26
C GLY A 10 7.79 -13.84 -3.24
N ILE A 11 6.87 -14.72 -2.80
CA ILE A 11 5.70 -15.12 -3.59
C ILE A 11 4.80 -13.91 -3.88
N ALA A 12 4.50 -13.10 -2.85
CA ALA A 12 3.71 -11.87 -3.01
C ALA A 12 4.36 -10.90 -4.02
N ALA A 13 5.68 -10.69 -3.94
CA ALA A 13 6.41 -9.84 -4.88
C ALA A 13 6.30 -10.36 -6.32
N LEU A 14 6.49 -11.67 -6.52
CA LEU A 14 6.40 -12.29 -7.83
C LEU A 14 5.00 -12.14 -8.44
N MET A 15 3.96 -12.37 -7.64
CA MET A 15 2.57 -12.16 -8.06
C MET A 15 2.32 -10.73 -8.56
N VAL A 16 2.81 -9.73 -7.82
CA VAL A 16 2.66 -8.31 -8.18
C VAL A 16 3.44 -7.97 -9.46
N VAL A 17 4.65 -8.51 -9.64
CA VAL A 17 5.46 -8.31 -10.84
C VAL A 17 4.77 -8.91 -12.08
N ILE A 18 4.21 -10.12 -11.97
CA ILE A 18 3.48 -10.76 -13.08
C ILE A 18 2.24 -9.92 -13.44
N ALA A 19 1.47 -9.44 -12.45
CA ALA A 19 0.33 -8.57 -12.70
C ALA A 19 0.73 -7.25 -13.39
N HIS A 20 1.80 -6.60 -12.94
CA HIS A 20 2.27 -5.36 -13.58
C HIS A 20 2.78 -5.61 -14.98
N THR A 21 3.47 -6.73 -15.21
CA THR A 21 3.95 -7.13 -16.54
C THR A 21 2.77 -7.34 -17.48
N GLY A 22 1.71 -8.02 -17.04
CA GLY A 22 0.52 -8.21 -17.86
C GLY A 22 -0.22 -6.91 -18.15
N HIS A 23 -0.40 -6.06 -17.14
CA HIS A 23 -1.03 -4.75 -17.33
C HIS A 23 -0.23 -3.85 -18.29
N LYS A 24 1.10 -3.86 -18.19
CA LYS A 24 1.99 -3.10 -19.08
C LYS A 24 2.04 -3.70 -20.48
N GLY A 25 2.05 -5.02 -20.62
CA GLY A 25 1.94 -5.69 -21.91
C GLY A 25 0.69 -5.24 -22.66
N ASN A 26 -0.45 -5.25 -21.99
CA ASN A 26 -1.73 -4.82 -22.58
C ASN A 26 -1.72 -3.34 -23.01
N GLN A 27 -1.02 -2.45 -22.30
CA GLN A 27 -0.83 -1.06 -22.73
C GLN A 27 -0.06 -0.94 -24.05
N TYR A 28 0.77 -1.92 -24.40
CA TYR A 28 1.54 -1.98 -25.65
C TYR A 28 0.98 -3.00 -26.66
N ASN A 29 -0.27 -3.46 -26.49
CA ASN A 29 -0.90 -4.51 -27.30
C ASN A 29 -0.15 -5.85 -27.31
N ILE A 30 0.67 -6.11 -26.28
CA ILE A 30 1.36 -7.38 -26.06
C ILE A 30 0.57 -8.21 -25.04
N LYS A 31 -0.04 -9.30 -25.50
CA LYS A 31 -0.81 -10.23 -24.64
C LYS A 31 0.12 -11.11 -23.79
N SER A 32 0.74 -10.52 -22.77
CA SER A 32 1.57 -11.24 -21.79
C SER A 32 0.77 -11.46 -20.51
N PHE A 33 0.73 -12.70 -20.00
CA PHE A 33 0.14 -13.02 -18.68
C PHE A 33 -1.32 -12.55 -18.45
N GLU A 34 -2.11 -12.36 -19.51
CA GLU A 34 -3.53 -11.94 -19.38
C GLU A 34 -4.35 -12.94 -18.56
N TRP A 35 -4.00 -14.23 -18.59
CA TRP A 35 -4.65 -15.29 -17.84
C TRP A 35 -4.39 -15.21 -16.32
N PHE A 36 -3.41 -14.42 -15.87
CA PHE A 36 -3.01 -14.34 -14.48
C PHE A 36 -3.69 -13.18 -13.74
N HIS A 37 -4.99 -13.34 -13.48
CA HIS A 37 -5.82 -12.31 -12.83
C HIS A 37 -5.56 -12.16 -11.31
N ILE A 38 -4.91 -13.15 -10.68
CA ILE A 38 -4.71 -13.20 -9.21
C ILE A 38 -3.46 -12.41 -8.79
N GLY A 39 -2.64 -11.92 -9.71
CA GLY A 39 -1.40 -11.23 -9.36
C GLY A 39 -1.60 -9.95 -8.53
N GLY A 40 -2.77 -9.30 -8.64
CA GLY A 40 -3.16 -8.18 -7.78
C GLY A 40 -3.27 -8.57 -6.29
N SER A 41 -3.67 -9.81 -5.98
CA SER A 41 -3.79 -10.32 -4.61
C SER A 41 -2.45 -10.44 -3.88
N GLY A 42 -1.32 -10.33 -4.59
CA GLY A 42 -0.02 -10.19 -3.94
C GLY A 42 0.07 -8.95 -3.05
N VAL A 43 -0.64 -7.87 -3.39
CA VAL A 43 -0.74 -6.68 -2.54
C VAL A 43 -1.45 -7.00 -1.23
N ASP A 44 -2.58 -7.70 -1.28
CA ASP A 44 -3.32 -8.11 -0.07
C ASP A 44 -2.46 -9.00 0.84
N LEU A 45 -1.67 -9.89 0.24
CA LEU A 45 -0.74 -10.75 0.96
C LEU A 45 0.36 -9.95 1.68
N PHE A 46 0.88 -8.88 1.08
CA PHE A 46 1.80 -7.96 1.76
C PHE A 46 1.15 -7.30 2.99
N PHE A 47 -0.11 -6.87 2.90
CA PHE A 47 -0.82 -6.28 4.03
C PHE A 47 -1.03 -7.29 5.17
N ILE A 48 -1.45 -8.52 4.85
CA ILE A 48 -1.62 -9.60 5.84
C ILE A 48 -0.30 -9.90 6.55
N ILE A 49 0.79 -10.04 5.80
CA ILE A 49 2.13 -10.30 6.36
C ILE A 49 2.57 -9.12 7.24
N SER A 50 2.39 -7.88 6.76
CA SER A 50 2.74 -6.69 7.53
C SER A 50 1.99 -6.68 8.87
N GLY A 51 0.68 -6.97 8.87
CA GLY A 51 -0.11 -7.03 10.09
C GLY A 51 0.33 -8.13 11.05
N PHE A 52 0.59 -9.33 10.53
CA PHE A 52 1.15 -10.42 11.31
C PHE A 52 2.49 -10.04 11.96
N ILE A 53 3.42 -9.47 11.19
CA ILE A 53 4.73 -9.04 11.70
C ILE A 53 4.58 -7.97 12.78
N MET A 54 3.67 -7.00 12.60
CA MET A 54 3.39 -5.98 13.62
C MET A 54 2.92 -6.61 14.91
N CYS A 55 1.86 -7.41 14.87
CA CYS A 55 1.32 -8.09 16.04
C CYS A 55 2.39 -8.94 16.72
N TYR A 56 3.10 -9.77 15.95
CA TYR A 56 4.14 -10.66 16.47
C TYR A 56 5.30 -9.89 17.13
N THR A 57 5.79 -8.82 16.49
CA THR A 57 6.92 -8.05 17.02
C THR A 57 6.57 -7.20 18.24
N THR A 58 5.28 -6.86 18.42
CA THR A 58 4.79 -6.12 19.59
C THR A 58 4.16 -7.00 20.67
N HIS A 59 3.97 -8.30 20.43
CA HIS A 59 3.18 -9.17 21.31
C HIS A 59 3.76 -9.28 22.72
N ASN A 60 5.08 -9.22 22.92
CA ASN A 60 5.73 -9.36 24.23
C ASN A 60 6.72 -8.24 24.54
N LYS A 61 6.51 -7.05 23.97
CA LYS A 61 7.41 -5.91 24.15
C LYS A 61 6.62 -4.65 24.44
N ASP A 62 7.10 -3.85 25.39
CA ASP A 62 6.65 -2.48 25.61
C ASP A 62 7.24 -1.58 24.54
N VAL A 63 6.60 -1.59 23.37
CA VAL A 63 7.02 -0.78 22.23
C VAL A 63 6.38 0.59 22.34
N LEU A 64 7.20 1.63 22.45
CA LEU A 64 6.74 3.02 22.29
C LEU A 64 6.21 3.24 20.87
N ALA A 65 4.99 3.76 20.75
CA ALA A 65 4.36 4.05 19.45
C ALA A 65 5.23 4.95 18.56
N SER A 66 5.90 5.94 19.16
CA SER A 66 6.85 6.82 18.46
C SER A 66 8.02 6.03 17.87
N LYS A 67 8.61 5.11 18.65
CA LYS A 67 9.71 4.27 18.18
C LYS A 67 9.27 3.29 17.09
N PHE A 68 8.05 2.76 17.19
CA PHE A 68 7.44 1.92 16.16
C PHE A 68 7.36 2.66 14.82
N ILE A 69 6.77 3.86 14.79
CA ILE A 69 6.64 4.66 13.57
C ILE A 69 8.02 5.06 13.03
N GLN A 70 8.92 5.55 13.89
CA GLN A 70 10.28 5.96 13.48
C GLN A 70 11.04 4.85 12.78
N ASN A 71 11.00 3.63 13.33
CA ASN A 71 11.69 2.48 12.74
C ASN A 71 11.12 2.11 11.35
N ARG A 72 9.83 2.39 11.10
CA ARG A 72 9.21 2.16 9.79
C ARG A 72 9.55 3.28 8.81
N ILE A 73 9.53 4.53 9.27
CA ILE A 73 9.91 5.70 8.49
C ILE A 73 11.35 5.57 7.99
N GLN A 74 12.31 5.31 8.89
CA GLN A 74 13.73 5.20 8.56
C GLN A 74 14.04 4.04 7.61
N ARG A 75 13.18 3.02 7.55
CA ARG A 75 13.36 1.89 6.65
C ARG A 75 12.75 2.12 5.26
N ILE A 76 11.61 2.81 5.19
CA ILE A 76 10.78 2.87 3.99
C ILE A 76 10.94 4.19 3.23
N LEU A 77 10.93 5.33 3.93
CA LEU A 77 10.99 6.65 3.29
C LEU A 77 12.31 6.90 2.54
N PRO A 78 13.50 6.53 3.03
CA PRO A 78 14.73 6.77 2.29
C PRO A 78 14.73 6.10 0.91
N LEU A 79 14.30 4.84 0.85
CA LEU A 79 14.21 4.11 -0.41
C LEU A 79 13.13 4.72 -1.32
N TYR A 80 11.98 5.07 -0.75
CA TYR A 80 10.90 5.71 -1.51
C TYR A 80 11.33 7.04 -2.13
N TRP A 81 12.04 7.89 -1.38
CA TRP A 81 12.53 9.17 -1.87
C TRP A 81 13.58 9.02 -2.96
N VAL A 82 14.50 8.07 -2.84
CA VAL A 82 15.48 7.77 -3.90
C VAL A 82 14.75 7.38 -5.19
N LEU A 83 13.79 6.46 -5.11
CA LEU A 83 13.00 6.05 -6.27
C LEU A 83 12.16 7.22 -6.82
N SER A 84 11.59 8.04 -5.95
CA SER A 84 10.73 9.17 -6.35
C SER A 84 11.54 10.27 -7.01
N PHE A 85 12.79 10.47 -6.59
CA PHE A 85 13.73 11.38 -7.23
C PHE A 85 14.07 10.92 -8.67
N PHE A 86 14.36 9.64 -8.87
CA PHE A 86 14.56 9.09 -10.22
C PHE A 86 13.30 9.20 -11.08
N ALA A 87 12.13 8.93 -10.51
CA ALA A 87 10.85 9.09 -11.20
C ALA A 87 10.58 10.56 -11.57
N LEU A 88 10.96 11.51 -10.70
CA LEU A 88 10.86 12.94 -10.97
C LEU A 88 11.78 13.38 -12.11
N ILE A 89 13.02 12.89 -12.15
CA ILE A 89 13.93 13.15 -13.29
C ILE A 89 13.29 12.63 -14.58
N GLY A 90 12.80 11.39 -14.58
CA GLY A 90 12.10 10.82 -15.74
C GLY A 90 10.89 11.66 -16.17
N PHE A 91 10.15 12.19 -15.21
CA PHE A 91 8.96 13.02 -15.46
C PHE A 91 9.33 14.37 -16.09
N LEU A 92 10.43 14.99 -15.66
CA LEU A 92 10.92 16.25 -16.22
C LEU A 92 11.50 16.08 -17.64
N VAL A 93 12.16 14.96 -17.93
CA VAL A 93 12.77 14.70 -19.24
C VAL A 93 11.74 14.19 -20.26
N PHE A 94 10.81 13.33 -19.84
CA PHE A 94 9.79 12.72 -20.71
C PHE A 94 8.38 12.79 -20.08
N PRO A 95 7.78 13.98 -19.97
CA PRO A 95 6.49 14.16 -19.31
C PRO A 95 5.37 13.35 -19.98
N ASN A 96 5.44 13.14 -21.29
CA ASN A 96 4.44 12.39 -22.06
C ASN A 96 4.53 10.86 -21.88
N MET A 97 5.64 10.32 -21.34
CA MET A 97 5.81 8.88 -21.10
C MET A 97 5.41 8.44 -19.69
N ILE A 98 5.33 9.38 -18.75
CA ILE A 98 4.95 9.12 -17.37
C ILE A 98 3.48 9.52 -17.18
N ASN A 99 2.66 8.59 -16.67
CA ASN A 99 1.22 8.78 -16.51
C ASN A 99 0.46 9.06 -17.83
N SER A 100 0.95 8.54 -18.95
CA SER A 100 0.34 8.64 -20.30
C SER A 100 -1.10 8.13 -20.41
N SER A 101 -1.60 7.44 -19.38
CA SER A 101 -3.00 7.00 -19.26
C SER A 101 -3.97 8.11 -18.78
N GLY A 102 -3.57 9.38 -18.82
CA GLY A 102 -4.39 10.56 -18.49
C GLY A 102 -4.46 10.92 -16.99
N GLY A 103 -4.89 12.13 -16.64
CA GLY A 103 -5.03 12.61 -15.25
C GLY A 103 -3.89 13.53 -14.78
N THR A 104 -4.14 14.30 -13.72
CA THR A 104 -3.15 15.20 -13.12
C THR A 104 -2.19 14.40 -12.23
N THR A 105 -0.88 14.65 -12.39
CA THR A 105 0.16 14.10 -11.51
C THR A 105 0.53 15.19 -10.51
N ASP A 106 0.36 14.93 -9.22
CA ASP A 106 0.77 15.85 -8.17
C ASP A 106 2.10 15.38 -7.58
N VAL A 107 3.16 16.13 -7.90
CA VAL A 107 4.51 15.84 -7.41
C VAL A 107 4.58 15.97 -5.89
N ILE A 108 3.92 16.98 -5.31
CA ILE A 108 3.97 17.24 -3.87
C ILE A 108 3.23 16.12 -3.13
N ALA A 109 2.01 15.80 -3.56
CA ALA A 109 1.26 14.69 -2.97
C ALA A 109 1.99 13.36 -3.14
N SER A 110 2.76 13.19 -4.22
CA SER A 110 3.59 12.01 -4.43
C SER A 110 4.68 11.89 -3.37
N PHE A 111 5.50 12.92 -3.18
CA PHE A 111 6.61 12.89 -2.22
C PHE A 111 6.15 12.67 -0.77
N PHE A 112 4.96 13.20 -0.42
CA PHE A 112 4.38 13.08 0.92
C PHE A 112 3.40 11.91 1.08
N LEU A 113 3.19 11.08 0.05
CA LEU A 113 2.26 9.95 0.09
C LEU A 113 0.82 10.37 0.49
N ILE A 114 0.36 11.51 0.01
CA ILE A 114 -0.96 12.06 0.32
C ILE A 114 -1.96 11.54 -0.73
N PRO A 115 -2.97 10.73 -0.34
CA PRO A 115 -3.99 10.26 -1.28
C PRO A 115 -5.01 11.38 -1.57
N ASN A 116 -4.67 12.29 -2.50
CA ASN A 116 -5.56 13.35 -2.96
C ASN A 116 -6.36 12.98 -4.24
N GLY A 117 -6.26 11.71 -4.68
CA GLY A 117 -6.90 11.21 -5.90
C GLY A 117 -6.13 11.50 -7.20
N SER A 118 -5.02 12.24 -7.13
CA SER A 118 -4.10 12.43 -8.25
C SER A 118 -3.20 11.19 -8.46
N LYS A 119 -2.59 11.08 -9.63
CA LYS A 119 -1.63 10.00 -9.89
C LYS A 119 -0.32 10.30 -9.19
N PHE A 120 0.22 9.28 -8.53
CA PHE A 120 1.55 9.32 -7.95
C PHE A 120 2.63 9.28 -9.06
N LEU A 121 3.77 9.93 -8.84
CA LEU A 121 4.97 9.83 -9.68
C LEU A 121 5.41 8.36 -9.86
N ILE A 122 5.46 7.63 -8.74
CA ILE A 122 5.58 6.19 -8.73
C ILE A 122 4.17 5.66 -8.54
N ASN A 123 3.63 4.93 -9.53
CA ASN A 123 2.27 4.40 -9.43
C ASN A 123 2.06 3.62 -8.13
N ASN A 124 3.02 2.79 -7.70
CA ASN A 124 2.95 2.04 -6.43
C ASN A 124 2.96 2.90 -5.15
N GLY A 125 3.08 4.23 -5.24
CA GLY A 125 2.93 5.13 -4.10
C GLY A 125 1.56 5.02 -3.43
N TRP A 126 0.52 4.60 -4.16
CA TRP A 126 -0.82 4.40 -3.59
C TRP A 126 -0.82 3.31 -2.50
N THR A 127 -0.20 2.14 -2.74
CA THR A 127 -0.16 1.05 -1.75
C THR A 127 0.65 1.44 -0.52
N LEU A 128 1.77 2.14 -0.74
CA LEU A 128 2.63 2.61 0.33
C LEU A 128 1.93 3.63 1.24
N SER A 129 1.11 4.51 0.65
CA SER A 129 0.28 5.45 1.41
C SER A 129 -0.66 4.70 2.37
N TYR A 130 -1.36 3.68 1.87
CA TYR A 130 -2.22 2.82 2.72
C TYR A 130 -1.43 2.05 3.78
N GLU A 131 -0.20 1.63 3.48
CA GLU A 131 0.67 0.98 4.47
C GLU A 131 1.02 1.93 5.63
N PHE A 132 1.30 3.22 5.36
CA PHE A 132 1.51 4.21 6.42
C PHE A 132 0.24 4.48 7.23
N TYR A 133 -0.94 4.59 6.60
CA TYR A 133 -2.21 4.69 7.35
C TYR A 133 -2.39 3.51 8.30
N TYR A 134 -2.09 2.30 7.83
CA TYR A 134 -2.16 1.10 8.65
C TYR A 134 -1.20 1.17 9.86
N TYR A 135 0.02 1.66 9.65
CA TYR A 135 0.97 1.87 10.74
C TYR A 135 0.51 2.92 11.74
N PHE A 136 -0.11 4.03 11.29
CA PHE A 136 -0.66 5.06 12.17
C PHE A 136 -1.79 4.52 13.03
N ILE A 137 -2.73 3.79 12.43
CA ILE A 137 -3.81 3.12 13.16
C ILE A 137 -3.20 2.21 14.23
N PHE A 138 -2.26 1.34 13.85
CA PHE A 138 -1.61 0.45 14.79
C PHE A 138 -0.88 1.19 15.94
N ALA A 139 -0.21 2.29 15.63
CA ALA A 139 0.47 3.12 16.63
C ALA A 139 -0.49 3.81 17.61
N ILE A 140 -1.65 4.29 17.14
CA ILE A 140 -2.72 4.82 17.99
C ILE A 140 -3.21 3.74 18.95
N PHE A 141 -3.38 2.52 18.46
CA PHE A 141 -3.75 1.38 19.28
C PHE A 141 -2.66 1.00 20.30
N ILE A 142 -1.39 1.22 19.98
CA ILE A 142 -0.30 1.11 20.95
C ILE A 142 -0.47 2.11 22.11
N LEU A 143 -0.92 3.32 21.84
CA LEU A 143 -1.11 4.38 22.83
C LEU A 143 -2.35 4.17 23.71
N ILE A 144 -3.46 3.71 23.13
CA ILE A 144 -4.77 3.68 23.81
C ILE A 144 -4.92 2.52 24.80
N THR A 145 -4.25 1.39 24.58
CA THR A 145 -4.48 0.21 25.44
C THR A 145 -3.19 -0.52 25.79
N SER A 146 -2.98 -0.75 27.09
CA SER A 146 -1.96 -1.66 27.64
C SER A 146 -2.36 -3.13 27.51
N ILE A 147 -3.65 -3.41 27.24
CA ILE A 147 -4.18 -4.77 27.10
C ILE A 147 -4.13 -5.19 25.64
N LYS A 148 -3.17 -6.06 25.34
CA LYS A 148 -2.81 -6.52 23.98
C LYS A 148 -4.02 -7.07 23.19
N LEU A 149 -4.97 -7.74 23.84
CA LEU A 149 -6.15 -8.32 23.19
C LEU A 149 -7.12 -7.25 22.63
N PHE A 150 -7.44 -6.23 23.42
CA PHE A 150 -8.28 -5.11 22.96
C PHE A 150 -7.61 -4.31 21.85
N ARG A 151 -6.27 -4.28 21.84
CA ARG A 151 -5.47 -3.67 20.76
C ARG A 151 -5.74 -4.36 19.42
N TYR A 152 -5.63 -5.69 19.38
CA TYR A 152 -5.79 -6.45 18.13
C TYR A 152 -7.24 -6.48 17.63
N ILE A 153 -8.20 -6.60 18.55
CA ILE A 153 -9.63 -6.56 18.21
C ILE A 153 -10.02 -5.17 17.70
N GLY A 154 -9.54 -4.10 18.35
CA GLY A 154 -9.81 -2.74 17.93
C GLY A 154 -9.25 -2.40 16.55
N VAL A 155 -8.00 -2.76 16.25
CA VAL A 155 -7.40 -2.55 14.92
C VAL A 155 -8.21 -3.27 13.84
N SER A 156 -8.52 -4.55 14.08
CA SER A 156 -9.26 -5.37 13.12
C SER A 156 -10.68 -4.83 12.90
N PHE A 157 -11.34 -4.37 13.96
CA PHE A 157 -12.68 -3.81 13.90
C PHE A 157 -12.72 -2.45 13.16
N VAL A 158 -11.78 -1.54 13.46
CA VAL A 158 -11.70 -0.25 12.77
C VAL A 158 -11.41 -0.44 11.28
N LEU A 159 -10.48 -1.33 10.94
CA LEU A 159 -10.19 -1.65 9.54
C LEU A 159 -11.41 -2.26 8.84
N LEU A 160 -12.12 -3.19 9.49
CA LEU A 160 -13.34 -3.78 8.95
C LEU A 160 -14.39 -2.69 8.66
N VAL A 161 -14.62 -1.77 9.60
CA VAL A 161 -15.59 -0.67 9.45
C VAL A 161 -15.20 0.27 8.31
N LEU A 162 -13.91 0.58 8.16
CA LEU A 162 -13.42 1.43 7.07
C LEU A 162 -13.58 0.74 5.70
N VAL A 163 -13.27 -0.56 5.61
CA VAL A 163 -13.47 -1.37 4.40
C VAL A 163 -14.95 -1.46 4.04
N LEU A 164 -15.82 -1.73 5.02
CA LEU A 164 -17.28 -1.79 4.81
C LEU A 164 -17.84 -0.44 4.36
N LYS A 165 -17.41 0.67 4.99
CA LYS A 165 -17.80 2.02 4.54
C LYS A 165 -17.35 2.30 3.11
N TYR A 166 -16.12 1.90 2.75
CA TYR A 166 -15.61 2.06 1.40
C TYR A 166 -16.43 1.25 0.38
N GLN A 167 -16.75 -0.01 0.69
CA GLN A 167 -17.60 -0.85 -0.17
C GLN A 167 -19.02 -0.29 -0.32
N LEU A 168 -19.63 0.19 0.77
CA LEU A 168 -20.97 0.80 0.73
C LEU A 168 -20.98 2.09 -0.09
N LYS A 169 -19.97 2.96 0.08
CA LYS A 169 -19.82 4.17 -0.73
C LYS A 169 -19.61 3.83 -2.21
N SER A 170 -18.81 2.81 -2.50
CA SER A 170 -18.59 2.32 -3.87
C SER A 170 -19.87 1.77 -4.51
N LYS A 171 -20.70 1.04 -3.76
CA LYS A 171 -22.00 0.54 -4.25
C LYS A 171 -23.01 1.66 -4.46
N HIS A 172 -23.10 2.63 -3.57
CA HIS A 172 -24.01 3.77 -3.72
C HIS A 172 -23.69 4.60 -4.98
N VAL A 173 -22.41 4.88 -5.25
CA VAL A 173 -21.98 5.60 -6.47
C VAL A 173 -22.32 4.84 -7.75
N PHE A 174 -22.37 3.51 -7.71
CA PHE A 174 -22.73 2.68 -8.86
C PHE A 174 -24.23 2.73 -9.16
N ILE A 175 -25.08 2.74 -8.13
CA ILE A 175 -26.55 2.74 -8.27
C ILE A 175 -27.07 4.10 -8.77
N THR A 176 -26.47 5.22 -8.35
CA THR A 176 -26.91 6.57 -8.77
C THR A 176 -26.50 6.96 -10.20
N LYS A 177 -25.61 6.20 -10.85
CA LYS A 177 -25.19 6.44 -12.25
C LYS A 177 -25.98 5.62 -13.27
N THR A 178 -26.84 4.71 -12.82
CA THR A 178 -27.66 3.82 -13.66
C THR A 178 -29.15 4.20 -13.68
N LEU A 179 -29.52 5.28 -13.01
CA LEU A 179 -30.82 5.97 -13.11
C LEU A 179 -30.58 7.34 -13.75
#